data_AF-A0A1S8CF63-F1
#
_entry.id   AF-A0A1S8CF63-F1
#
_cell.length_a   1.000
_cell.length_b   1.000
_cell.length_c   1.000
_cell.angle_alpha   90.00
_cell.angle_beta   90.00
_cell.angle_gamma   90.00
#
_symmetry.space_group_name_H-M   'P 1'
#
loop_
_entity.id
_entity.type
_entity.pdbx_description
1 polymer ?
#
loop_
_entity_poly.entity_id
_entity_poly.type
_entity_poly.pdbx_seq_one_letter_code
_entity_poly.pdbx_strand_id
1 'polypeptide(L)'
;MKIKLSIYKAKRFNDDIDKVLNLERVINPIEFDMDEARVYLYAKQFLDPKPPEWTTLFTSQKPDLDHDFFGKNSSTGAVLVVEVNNSRYLIPFGTGHHLINDNSIVKGFGLKATLNCIEHNKIRSLDKGSHNETNLLTRSQSSKEVDIYNLKIDSEMDILTTLTGTSTEDILGNKITGKDAFVIMPDIDLKSIPKLLNKIESIYSQPLPEEFEWVNNIKEADEAEVEILDSILIDLIKAKDFNEIWLGEPEIVDWENQIGYCFEKRQRSMIYESLSVNHICEYFDSKKIEITVSDLKGSSLHVLDADYQSLKKWSLYRCLYAEIKEGDQNYILRDSIWYVADRKFVSTIDNEMKRIKPYEEADKFPIYSCKREEQYNKEICLADKSFTHMDQKFIYHGGGKSKIEFCDIIRGASDFIHVKYYSGAQSMSHLFSQGFIGSELFISDSEFRGKLNEKFPAHIKLADHTLRPEAQKYKIVFAIATNKNLPDDLPLFSKINLKNFNKTISNFGYEVRICKIDVDPTIYKKKICKPKKIKS
;
A
#
# COMPACT_ATOMS: atom_id res chain seq x y z
N MET A 1 -7.27 3.30 -37.74
CA MET A 1 -8.32 2.78 -36.84
C MET A 1 -7.93 3.12 -35.41
N LYS A 2 -8.83 3.69 -34.60
CA LYS A 2 -8.54 3.88 -33.17
C LYS A 2 -8.61 2.55 -32.43
N ILE A 3 -7.50 2.14 -31.84
CA ILE A 3 -7.41 0.89 -31.08
C ILE A 3 -6.78 1.16 -29.72
N LYS A 4 -7.31 0.53 -28.68
CA LYS A 4 -6.70 0.55 -27.34
C LYS A 4 -5.51 -0.40 -27.34
N LEU A 5 -4.32 0.14 -27.07
CA LEU A 5 -3.10 -0.63 -26.91
C LEU A 5 -2.68 -0.58 -25.44
N SER A 6 -2.49 -1.74 -24.83
CA SER A 6 -1.84 -1.87 -23.53
C SER A 6 -0.43 -2.42 -23.77
N ILE A 7 0.60 -1.59 -23.62
CA ILE A 7 1.96 -1.95 -24.03
C ILE A 7 2.78 -2.28 -22.77
N TYR A 8 3.27 -3.50 -22.67
CA TYR A 8 4.21 -3.93 -21.64
C TYR A 8 5.62 -4.04 -22.23
N LYS A 9 6.64 -3.76 -21.42
CA LYS A 9 8.05 -4.01 -21.77
C LYS A 9 8.56 -5.24 -21.02
N ALA A 10 9.19 -6.18 -21.70
CA ALA A 10 9.82 -7.33 -21.06
C ALA A 10 11.14 -6.92 -20.37
N LYS A 11 11.49 -7.56 -19.23
CA LYS A 11 12.72 -7.27 -18.47
C LYS A 11 13.98 -7.57 -19.26
N ARG A 12 14.00 -8.70 -19.97
CA ARG A 12 15.16 -9.20 -20.70
C ARG A 12 14.75 -9.52 -22.13
N PHE A 13 15.51 -9.00 -23.08
CA PHE A 13 15.29 -9.23 -24.51
C PHE A 13 15.54 -10.70 -24.90
N ASN A 14 16.61 -11.30 -24.37
CA ASN A 14 17.05 -12.66 -24.72
C ASN A 14 16.31 -13.77 -23.97
N ASP A 15 15.35 -13.46 -23.09
CA ASP A 15 14.60 -14.52 -22.42
C ASP A 15 13.82 -15.34 -23.46
N ASP A 16 13.75 -16.64 -23.25
CA ASP A 16 12.91 -17.51 -24.07
C ASP A 16 11.44 -17.06 -23.97
N ILE A 17 10.70 -17.20 -25.07
CA ILE A 17 9.33 -16.66 -25.14
C ILE A 17 8.38 -17.35 -24.14
N ASP A 18 8.65 -18.60 -23.74
CA ASP A 18 7.91 -19.36 -22.72
C ASP A 18 8.11 -18.83 -21.29
N LYS A 19 9.21 -18.11 -21.02
CA LYS A 19 9.40 -17.39 -19.76
C LYS A 19 8.56 -16.12 -19.70
N VAL A 20 8.24 -15.54 -20.85
CA VAL A 20 7.52 -14.27 -20.98
C VAL A 20 6.02 -14.49 -21.19
N LEU A 21 5.63 -15.56 -21.88
CA LEU A 21 4.26 -15.95 -22.17
C LEU A 21 3.97 -17.37 -21.69
N ASN A 22 2.81 -17.61 -21.08
CA ASN A 22 2.30 -18.95 -20.88
C ASN A 22 1.77 -19.52 -22.20
N LEU A 23 2.45 -20.55 -22.72
CA LEU A 23 2.16 -21.15 -24.03
C LEU A 23 1.30 -22.42 -23.98
N GLU A 24 0.81 -22.85 -22.81
CA GLU A 24 0.10 -24.15 -22.65
C GLU A 24 -1.13 -24.30 -23.57
N ARG A 25 -1.78 -23.19 -23.92
CA ARG A 25 -3.02 -23.17 -24.74
C ARG A 25 -2.94 -22.12 -25.83
N VAL A 26 -1.81 -22.07 -26.53
CA VAL A 26 -1.53 -21.08 -27.57
C VAL A 26 -1.30 -21.81 -28.90
N ILE A 27 -1.91 -21.32 -29.97
CA ILE A 27 -1.67 -21.84 -31.33
C ILE A 27 -0.29 -21.40 -31.83
N ASN A 28 0.23 -22.05 -32.87
CA ASN A 28 1.48 -21.64 -33.51
C ASN A 28 1.44 -20.15 -33.87
N PRO A 29 2.47 -19.37 -33.52
CA PRO A 29 2.48 -17.93 -33.74
C PRO A 29 2.53 -17.61 -35.24
N ILE A 30 1.92 -16.49 -35.61
CA ILE A 30 2.00 -15.93 -36.96
C ILE A 30 3.03 -14.80 -36.95
N GLU A 31 4.02 -14.89 -37.83
CA GLU A 31 5.00 -13.83 -38.06
C GLU A 31 4.47 -12.81 -39.08
N PHE A 32 4.70 -11.54 -38.80
CA PHE A 32 4.41 -10.44 -39.73
C PHE A 32 5.73 -9.87 -40.24
N ASP A 33 5.85 -9.79 -41.57
CA ASP A 33 7.00 -9.20 -42.22
C ASP A 33 7.02 -7.68 -42.01
N MET A 34 8.07 -7.18 -41.36
CA MET A 34 8.31 -5.77 -41.09
C MET A 34 9.82 -5.46 -41.22
N ASP A 35 10.16 -4.38 -41.90
CA ASP A 35 11.55 -4.06 -42.26
C ASP A 35 12.50 -3.92 -41.05
N GLU A 36 12.02 -3.37 -39.94
CA GLU A 36 12.85 -2.94 -38.80
C GLU A 36 12.49 -3.65 -37.47
N ALA A 37 11.60 -4.65 -37.50
CA ALA A 37 11.14 -5.33 -36.29
C ALA A 37 10.72 -6.76 -36.58
N ARG A 38 10.89 -7.65 -35.59
CA ARG A 38 10.26 -8.97 -35.64
C ARG A 38 8.94 -8.91 -34.89
N VAL A 39 7.87 -9.35 -35.54
CA VAL A 39 6.52 -9.23 -35.00
C VAL A 39 5.80 -10.57 -35.06
N TYR A 40 5.40 -11.08 -33.90
CA TYR A 40 4.75 -12.37 -33.76
C TYR A 40 3.41 -12.22 -33.05
N LEU A 41 2.37 -12.86 -33.56
CA LEU A 41 1.05 -12.92 -32.91
C LEU A 41 0.80 -14.30 -32.34
N TYR A 42 0.68 -14.36 -31.02
CA TYR A 42 0.34 -15.56 -30.25
C TYR A 42 -1.14 -15.50 -29.90
N ALA A 43 -1.97 -16.40 -30.45
CA ALA A 43 -3.39 -16.45 -30.14
C ALA A 43 -3.72 -17.64 -29.23
N LYS A 44 -4.71 -17.49 -28.35
CA LYS A 44 -5.24 -18.61 -27.58
C LYS A 44 -5.89 -19.65 -28.49
N GLN A 45 -5.72 -20.92 -28.15
CA GLN A 45 -6.45 -22.00 -28.79
C GLN A 45 -7.96 -21.82 -28.58
N PHE A 46 -8.73 -22.10 -29.63
CA PHE A 46 -10.18 -22.13 -29.53
C PHE A 46 -10.60 -23.22 -28.53
N LEU A 47 -11.46 -22.84 -27.58
CA LEU A 47 -12.09 -23.74 -26.63
C LEU A 47 -13.59 -23.70 -26.89
N ASP A 48 -14.24 -24.87 -26.81
CA ASP A 48 -15.69 -24.95 -26.98
C ASP A 48 -16.38 -24.01 -25.98
N PRO A 49 -17.21 -23.07 -26.46
CA PRO A 49 -17.91 -22.14 -25.60
C PRO A 49 -18.78 -22.89 -24.60
N LYS A 50 -18.74 -22.47 -23.33
CA LYS A 50 -19.59 -23.03 -22.27
C LYS A 50 -20.69 -22.05 -21.89
N PRO A 51 -21.89 -22.53 -21.51
CA PRO A 51 -22.89 -21.66 -20.90
C PRO A 51 -22.36 -21.11 -19.57
N PRO A 52 -22.71 -19.87 -19.19
CA PRO A 52 -22.38 -19.31 -17.87
C PRO A 52 -22.97 -20.14 -16.72
N GLU A 53 -22.35 -20.15 -15.53
CA GLU A 53 -22.86 -20.98 -14.42
C GLU A 53 -24.23 -20.49 -13.91
N TRP A 54 -24.46 -19.18 -13.87
CA TRP A 54 -25.75 -18.62 -13.45
C TRP A 54 -26.96 -19.13 -14.25
N THR A 55 -26.78 -19.60 -15.50
CA THR A 55 -27.90 -20.15 -16.30
C THR A 55 -28.50 -21.40 -15.67
N THR A 56 -27.72 -22.11 -14.84
CA THR A 56 -28.16 -23.32 -14.13
C THR A 56 -29.35 -23.06 -13.21
N LEU A 57 -29.49 -21.84 -12.66
CA LEU A 57 -30.63 -21.43 -11.82
C LEU A 57 -31.98 -21.57 -12.54
N PHE A 58 -31.98 -21.36 -13.86
CA PHE A 58 -33.18 -21.42 -14.68
C PHE A 58 -33.36 -22.80 -15.32
N THR A 59 -32.27 -23.36 -15.87
CA THR A 59 -32.33 -24.66 -16.55
C THR A 59 -32.60 -25.81 -15.58
N SER A 60 -32.24 -25.68 -14.30
CA SER A 60 -32.58 -26.69 -13.28
C SER A 60 -34.08 -26.75 -12.98
N GLN A 61 -34.79 -25.62 -13.07
CA GLN A 61 -36.23 -25.55 -12.80
C GLN A 61 -37.07 -25.74 -14.07
N LYS A 62 -36.52 -25.44 -15.25
CA LYS A 62 -37.13 -25.71 -16.54
C LYS A 62 -36.13 -26.41 -17.47
N PRO A 63 -36.12 -27.75 -17.46
CA PRO A 63 -35.25 -28.54 -18.34
C PRO A 63 -35.58 -28.37 -19.83
N ASP A 64 -36.82 -28.01 -20.15
CA ASP A 64 -37.31 -27.81 -21.53
C ASP A 64 -36.87 -26.46 -22.14
N LEU A 65 -36.04 -25.67 -21.45
CA LEU A 65 -35.47 -24.46 -22.04
C LEU A 65 -34.53 -24.85 -23.19
N ASP A 66 -34.61 -24.11 -24.29
CA ASP A 66 -33.71 -24.28 -25.43
C ASP A 66 -32.24 -24.11 -24.98
N HIS A 67 -31.37 -25.03 -25.41
CA HIS A 67 -29.95 -25.06 -25.05
C HIS A 67 -29.19 -23.82 -25.50
N ASP A 68 -29.67 -23.13 -26.54
CA ASP A 68 -29.06 -21.90 -27.05
C ASP A 68 -29.76 -20.63 -26.54
N PHE A 69 -30.76 -20.73 -25.66
CA PHE A 69 -31.55 -19.59 -25.17
C PHE A 69 -30.70 -18.47 -24.55
N PHE A 70 -29.64 -18.82 -23.81
CA PHE A 70 -28.73 -17.86 -23.16
C PHE A 70 -27.41 -17.61 -23.93
N GLY A 71 -27.15 -18.37 -25.00
CA GLY A 71 -25.86 -18.37 -25.69
C GLY A 71 -24.71 -18.98 -24.86
N LYS A 72 -23.47 -18.80 -25.33
CA LYS A 72 -22.26 -19.38 -24.74
C LYS A 72 -21.13 -18.35 -24.68
N ASN A 73 -20.29 -18.43 -23.66
CA ASN A 73 -19.11 -17.55 -23.53
C ASN A 73 -17.90 -18.17 -24.21
N SER A 74 -17.21 -17.39 -25.05
CA SER A 74 -15.90 -17.73 -25.62
C SER A 74 -14.84 -16.75 -25.13
N SER A 75 -13.66 -17.24 -24.78
CA SER A 75 -12.57 -16.43 -24.23
C SER A 75 -11.48 -16.17 -25.26
N THR A 76 -11.78 -15.36 -26.28
CA THR A 76 -10.80 -14.98 -27.30
C THR A 76 -9.71 -14.10 -26.69
N GLY A 77 -8.46 -14.35 -27.06
CA GLY A 77 -7.32 -13.55 -26.60
C GLY A 77 -6.08 -13.80 -27.44
N ALA A 78 -5.25 -12.77 -27.59
CA ALA A 78 -3.98 -12.87 -28.28
C ALA A 78 -2.96 -11.90 -27.67
N VAL A 79 -1.68 -12.12 -27.93
CA VAL A 79 -0.59 -11.20 -27.59
C VAL A 79 0.27 -10.99 -28.83
N LEU A 80 0.42 -9.73 -29.22
CA LEU A 80 1.40 -9.33 -30.22
C LEU A 80 2.73 -9.07 -29.50
N VAL A 81 3.76 -9.80 -29.90
CA VAL A 81 5.13 -9.66 -29.43
C VAL A 81 5.89 -8.89 -30.49
N VAL A 82 6.49 -7.78 -30.10
CA VAL A 82 7.26 -6.93 -31.00
C VAL A 82 8.68 -6.80 -30.47
N GLU A 83 9.65 -7.23 -31.28
CA GLU A 83 11.07 -7.12 -31.01
C GLU A 83 11.67 -6.03 -31.90
N VAL A 84 12.12 -4.95 -31.29
CA VAL A 84 12.68 -3.78 -31.98
C VAL A 84 13.79 -3.18 -31.10
N ASN A 85 14.92 -2.79 -31.70
CA ASN A 85 16.04 -2.14 -31.01
C ASN A 85 16.49 -2.85 -29.71
N ASN A 86 16.64 -4.18 -29.77
CA ASN A 86 17.05 -5.01 -28.62
C ASN A 86 16.12 -4.89 -27.40
N SER A 87 14.86 -4.51 -27.63
CA SER A 87 13.77 -4.48 -26.66
C SER A 87 12.62 -5.34 -27.15
N ARG A 88 11.90 -5.96 -26.20
CA ARG A 88 10.73 -6.78 -26.49
C ARG A 88 9.51 -6.19 -25.79
N TYR A 89 8.45 -5.96 -26.56
CA TYR A 89 7.18 -5.43 -26.07
C TYR A 89 6.06 -6.46 -26.27
N LEU A 90 5.09 -6.44 -25.35
CA LEU A 90 3.93 -7.33 -25.35
C LEU A 90 2.67 -6.48 -25.39
N ILE A 91 1.81 -6.75 -26.37
CA ILE A 91 0.54 -6.02 -26.57
C ILE A 91 -0.60 -7.03 -26.57
N PRO A 92 -1.31 -7.23 -25.44
CA PRO A 92 -2.41 -8.17 -25.37
C PRO A 92 -3.70 -7.58 -25.94
N PHE A 93 -4.49 -8.46 -26.54
CA PHE A 93 -5.84 -8.21 -27.04
C PHE A 93 -6.83 -9.19 -26.39
N GLY A 94 -8.03 -8.72 -26.08
CA GLY A 94 -9.04 -9.51 -25.37
C GLY A 94 -8.50 -10.12 -24.07
N THR A 95 -8.68 -11.42 -23.89
CA THR A 95 -8.19 -12.15 -22.71
C THR A 95 -6.69 -12.53 -22.78
N GLY A 96 -5.95 -12.00 -23.76
CA GLY A 96 -4.53 -12.31 -23.99
C GLY A 96 -3.60 -11.85 -22.87
N HIS A 97 -4.02 -10.88 -22.05
CA HIS A 97 -3.24 -10.41 -20.90
C HIS A 97 -2.98 -11.53 -19.87
N HIS A 98 -3.85 -12.55 -19.78
CA HIS A 98 -3.61 -13.73 -18.94
C HIS A 98 -2.47 -14.63 -19.44
N LEU A 99 -2.01 -14.45 -20.68
CA LEU A 99 -0.84 -15.17 -21.20
C LEU A 99 0.47 -14.53 -20.73
N ILE A 100 0.48 -13.24 -20.39
CA ILE A 100 1.71 -12.52 -20.01
C ILE A 100 2.14 -12.96 -18.61
N ASN A 101 3.41 -13.36 -18.49
CA ASN A 101 4.02 -13.60 -17.20
C ASN A 101 4.40 -12.27 -16.55
N ASP A 102 3.67 -11.92 -15.50
CA ASP A 102 3.82 -10.66 -14.76
C ASP A 102 5.19 -10.48 -14.09
N ASN A 103 5.93 -11.57 -13.84
CA ASN A 103 7.28 -11.51 -13.26
C ASN A 103 8.34 -11.11 -14.30
N SER A 104 8.03 -11.26 -15.59
CA SER A 104 8.94 -11.07 -16.73
C SER A 104 8.81 -9.69 -17.39
N ILE A 105 7.96 -8.81 -16.86
CA ILE A 105 7.77 -7.44 -17.35
C ILE A 105 8.48 -6.41 -16.46
N VAL A 106 8.90 -5.29 -17.06
CA VAL A 106 9.43 -4.14 -16.32
C VAL A 106 8.27 -3.47 -15.60
N LYS A 107 8.26 -3.56 -14.28
CA LYS A 107 7.25 -2.91 -13.44
C LYS A 107 7.36 -1.39 -13.54
N GLY A 108 6.23 -0.71 -13.47
CA GLY A 108 6.19 0.75 -13.59
C GLY A 108 6.62 1.34 -14.95
N PHE A 109 6.88 0.52 -15.99
CA PHE A 109 7.25 1.00 -17.32
C PHE A 109 6.26 2.04 -17.86
N GLY A 110 4.96 1.70 -17.81
CA GLY A 110 3.92 2.60 -18.25
C GLY A 110 3.76 3.85 -17.39
N LEU A 111 3.97 3.74 -16.08
CA LEU A 111 3.93 4.88 -15.17
C LEU A 111 5.03 5.88 -15.50
N LYS A 112 6.29 5.42 -15.61
CA LYS A 112 7.42 6.29 -15.95
C LYS A 112 7.24 6.94 -17.32
N ALA A 113 6.85 6.16 -18.33
CA ALA A 113 6.59 6.69 -19.66
C ALA A 113 5.47 7.75 -19.63
N THR A 114 4.41 7.54 -18.84
CA THR A 114 3.31 8.50 -18.71
C THR A 114 3.76 9.79 -18.03
N LEU A 115 4.52 9.72 -16.95
CA LEU A 115 5.06 10.90 -16.27
C LEU A 115 5.91 11.78 -17.20
N ASN A 116 6.61 11.17 -18.17
CA ASN A 116 7.44 11.89 -19.14
C ASN A 116 6.68 12.49 -20.33
N CYS A 117 5.40 12.15 -20.55
CA CYS A 117 4.69 12.58 -21.75
C CYS A 117 3.25 13.06 -21.52
N ILE A 118 2.89 13.45 -20.30
CA ILE A 118 1.60 14.10 -20.02
C ILE A 118 1.73 15.58 -19.72
N GLU A 119 0.67 16.33 -19.97
CA GLU A 119 0.54 17.71 -19.52
C GLU A 119 0.32 17.75 -18.00
N HIS A 120 1.23 18.40 -17.26
CA HIS A 120 1.26 18.37 -15.78
C HIS A 120 0.00 18.94 -15.10
N ASN A 121 -0.77 19.78 -15.80
CA ASN A 121 -2.02 20.40 -15.34
C ASN A 121 -3.28 19.76 -15.96
N LYS A 122 -3.14 18.69 -16.75
CA LYS A 122 -4.25 17.96 -17.38
C LYS A 122 -4.29 16.49 -16.97
N ILE A 123 -4.29 16.28 -15.65
CA ILE A 123 -4.43 14.97 -15.04
C ILE A 123 -5.89 14.73 -14.70
N ARG A 124 -6.38 13.51 -14.95
CA ARG A 124 -7.77 13.10 -14.74
C ARG A 124 -7.94 12.18 -13.56
N SER A 125 -7.00 11.26 -13.36
CA SER A 125 -7.05 10.28 -12.29
C SER A 125 -5.65 9.82 -11.91
N LEU A 126 -5.48 9.45 -10.65
CA LEU A 126 -4.32 8.72 -10.18
C LEU A 126 -4.74 7.62 -9.20
N ASP A 127 -3.89 6.60 -9.11
CA ASP A 127 -3.92 5.64 -8.00
C ASP A 127 -2.65 5.80 -7.19
N LYS A 128 -2.80 5.76 -5.88
CA LYS A 128 -1.71 5.86 -4.92
C LYS A 128 -1.89 4.81 -3.82
N GLY A 129 -0.78 4.37 -3.25
CA GLY A 129 -0.82 3.67 -1.97
C GLY A 129 -0.18 4.50 -0.90
N SER A 130 -0.87 4.62 0.23
CA SER A 130 -0.32 5.21 1.44
C SER A 130 0.19 4.13 2.37
N HIS A 131 1.28 4.43 3.07
CA HIS A 131 1.90 3.55 4.05
C HIS A 131 1.75 4.18 5.45
N ASN A 132 0.49 4.29 5.89
CA ASN A 132 0.11 4.91 7.16
C ASN A 132 -0.35 3.85 8.17
N GLU A 133 -1.18 4.25 9.13
CA GLU A 133 -1.88 3.38 10.08
C GLU A 133 -2.64 2.22 9.42
N THR A 134 -3.18 2.46 8.23
CA THR A 134 -3.81 1.44 7.40
C THR A 134 -3.20 1.57 6.01
N ASN A 135 -2.76 0.44 5.43
CA ASN A 135 -2.33 0.41 4.05
C ASN A 135 -3.55 0.57 3.16
N LEU A 136 -3.65 1.74 2.52
CA LEU A 136 -4.80 2.08 1.70
C LEU A 136 -4.36 2.23 0.26
N LEU A 137 -5.12 1.60 -0.64
CA LEU A 137 -5.08 1.90 -2.05
C LEU A 137 -6.17 2.92 -2.34
N THR A 138 -5.78 4.09 -2.82
CA THR A 138 -6.70 5.20 -3.09
C THR A 138 -6.69 5.52 -4.57
N ARG A 139 -7.87 5.53 -5.20
CA ARG A 139 -8.08 6.17 -6.50
C ARG A 139 -8.65 7.55 -6.27
N SER A 140 -7.98 8.56 -6.80
CA SER A 140 -8.50 9.93 -6.85
C SER A 140 -8.74 10.31 -8.29
N GLN A 141 -9.97 10.74 -8.57
CA GLN A 141 -10.43 11.11 -9.90
C GLN A 141 -11.09 12.47 -9.84
N SER A 142 -10.80 13.31 -10.83
CA SER A 142 -11.43 14.60 -11.01
C SER A 142 -12.37 14.60 -12.22
N SER A 143 -13.48 15.32 -12.10
CA SER A 143 -14.41 15.58 -13.22
C SER A 143 -13.81 16.56 -14.25
N LYS A 144 -12.76 17.29 -13.87
CA LYS A 144 -12.01 18.21 -14.73
C LYS A 144 -10.54 17.80 -14.80
N GLU A 145 -9.85 18.31 -15.80
CA GLU A 145 -8.38 18.27 -15.85
C GLU A 145 -7.80 19.17 -14.77
N VAL A 146 -6.85 18.63 -14.01
CA VAL A 146 -6.22 19.28 -12.85
C VAL A 146 -4.74 18.92 -12.77
N ASP A 147 -3.97 19.65 -11.97
CA ASP A 147 -2.64 19.19 -11.53
C ASP A 147 -2.72 17.99 -10.57
N ILE A 148 -1.57 17.35 -10.35
CA ILE A 148 -1.48 16.13 -9.55
C ILE A 148 -1.83 16.34 -8.08
N TYR A 149 -1.54 17.51 -7.50
CA TYR A 149 -1.75 17.80 -6.08
C TYR A 149 -3.24 18.03 -5.76
N ASN A 150 -4.02 18.53 -6.73
CA ASN A 150 -5.48 18.57 -6.62
C ASN A 150 -6.13 17.19 -6.50
N LEU A 151 -5.44 16.12 -6.90
CA LEU A 151 -5.86 14.73 -6.68
C LEU A 151 -5.42 14.20 -5.29
N LYS A 152 -5.04 15.10 -4.39
CA LYS A 152 -4.72 14.85 -2.97
C LYS A 152 -3.58 13.85 -2.77
N ILE A 153 -2.56 13.86 -3.63
CA ILE A 153 -1.35 13.07 -3.41
C ILE A 153 -0.41 13.77 -2.44
N ASP A 154 0.19 13.03 -1.51
CA ASP A 154 1.24 13.47 -0.61
C ASP A 154 2.60 13.01 -1.16
N SER A 155 3.45 13.95 -1.53
CA SER A 155 4.75 13.67 -2.18
C SER A 155 5.78 13.00 -1.26
N GLU A 156 5.54 12.96 0.05
CA GLU A 156 6.42 12.32 1.02
C GLU A 156 5.89 10.96 1.48
N MET A 157 4.56 10.78 1.50
CA MET A 157 3.91 9.60 2.08
C MET A 157 3.31 8.63 1.06
N ASP A 158 2.95 9.11 -0.13
CA ASP A 158 2.23 8.30 -1.10
C ASP A 158 3.17 7.76 -2.18
N ILE A 159 3.03 6.48 -2.48
CA ILE A 159 3.64 5.85 -3.65
C ILE A 159 2.62 5.90 -4.79
N LEU A 160 2.91 6.72 -5.80
CA LEU A 160 2.13 6.81 -7.03
C LEU A 160 2.25 5.49 -7.81
N THR A 161 1.12 4.86 -8.15
CA THR A 161 1.11 3.58 -8.86
C THR A 161 0.50 3.67 -10.24
N THR A 162 -0.54 4.50 -10.40
CA THR A 162 -1.21 4.69 -11.69
C THR A 162 -1.40 6.16 -11.94
N LEU A 163 -1.21 6.61 -13.19
CA LEU A 163 -1.50 7.97 -13.59
C LEU A 163 -2.28 7.98 -14.90
N THR A 164 -3.28 8.87 -15.00
CA THR A 164 -4.06 9.09 -16.22
C THR A 164 -4.15 10.57 -16.52
N GLY A 165 -3.69 10.96 -17.71
CA GLY A 165 -3.66 12.36 -18.12
C GLY A 165 -3.72 12.53 -19.63
N THR A 166 -3.68 13.78 -20.05
CA THR A 166 -3.64 14.19 -21.45
C THR A 166 -2.21 14.10 -21.99
N SER A 167 -2.05 13.48 -23.16
CA SER A 167 -0.76 13.36 -23.85
C SER A 167 -0.23 14.70 -24.33
N THR A 168 1.09 14.88 -24.25
CA THR A 168 1.84 15.95 -24.94
C THR A 168 2.26 15.56 -26.37
N GLU A 169 2.04 14.29 -26.74
CA GLU A 169 2.50 13.68 -27.98
C GLU A 169 1.31 13.13 -28.79
N ASP A 170 1.02 13.76 -29.94
CA ASP A 170 -0.16 13.42 -30.76
C ASP A 170 -0.18 11.96 -31.23
N ILE A 171 1.00 11.39 -31.51
CA ILE A 171 1.16 10.00 -31.98
C ILE A 171 0.68 8.98 -30.94
N LEU A 172 0.60 9.35 -29.65
CA LEU A 172 0.12 8.49 -28.57
C LEU A 172 -1.41 8.57 -28.40
N GLY A 173 -2.06 9.48 -29.13
CA GLY A 173 -3.46 9.83 -28.91
C GLY A 173 -3.64 10.73 -27.68
N ASN A 174 -4.87 11.18 -27.46
CA ASN A 174 -5.15 12.24 -26.47
C ASN A 174 -5.01 11.79 -25.01
N LYS A 175 -5.36 10.54 -24.70
CA LYS A 175 -5.42 10.04 -23.31
C LYS A 175 -4.42 8.93 -23.09
N ILE A 176 -3.63 9.07 -22.04
CA ILE A 176 -2.62 8.10 -21.61
C ILE A 176 -2.96 7.64 -20.20
N THR A 177 -2.82 6.33 -19.95
CA THR A 177 -2.85 5.75 -18.61
C THR A 177 -1.61 4.89 -18.42
N GLY A 178 -0.83 5.17 -17.38
CA GLY A 178 0.39 4.44 -17.05
C GLY A 178 0.30 3.70 -15.74
N LYS A 179 0.68 2.41 -15.75
CA LYS A 179 0.98 1.57 -14.57
C LYS A 179 2.15 0.64 -14.95
N ASP A 180 1.97 -0.67 -14.87
CA ASP A 180 2.87 -1.68 -15.46
C ASP A 180 2.82 -1.60 -17.00
N ALA A 181 1.62 -1.48 -17.55
CA ALA A 181 1.40 -1.19 -18.96
C ALA A 181 1.33 0.31 -19.23
N PHE A 182 1.82 0.70 -20.40
CA PHE A 182 1.54 1.98 -21.03
C PHE A 182 0.29 1.85 -21.91
N VAL A 183 -0.82 2.46 -21.50
CA VAL A 183 -2.12 2.31 -22.14
C VAL A 183 -2.47 3.58 -22.91
N ILE A 184 -2.66 3.41 -24.22
CA ILE A 184 -2.93 4.50 -25.16
C ILE A 184 -4.01 4.11 -26.16
N MET A 185 -4.59 5.11 -26.85
CA MET A 185 -5.62 4.89 -27.88
C MET A 185 -5.31 5.64 -29.19
N PRO A 186 -4.15 5.35 -29.82
CA PRO A 186 -3.72 6.00 -31.04
C PRO A 186 -4.58 5.60 -32.25
N ASP A 187 -4.50 6.40 -33.32
CA ASP A 187 -5.04 6.06 -34.63
C ASP A 187 -3.89 5.55 -35.53
N ILE A 188 -3.81 4.23 -35.68
CA ILE A 188 -2.61 3.55 -36.17
C ILE A 188 -2.97 2.26 -36.93
N ASP A 189 -2.08 1.85 -37.84
CA ASP A 189 -2.05 0.52 -38.47
C ASP A 189 -0.95 -0.38 -37.89
N LEU A 190 -1.03 -1.69 -38.17
CA LEU A 190 -0.05 -2.65 -37.65
C LEU A 190 1.40 -2.31 -38.04
N LYS A 191 1.62 -1.77 -39.25
CA LYS A 191 2.95 -1.43 -39.79
C LYS A 191 3.62 -0.27 -39.05
N SER A 192 2.85 0.60 -38.40
CA SER A 192 3.41 1.74 -37.66
C SER A 192 3.76 1.41 -36.20
N ILE A 193 3.45 0.20 -35.71
CA ILE A 193 3.71 -0.20 -34.32
C ILE A 193 5.21 -0.08 -33.96
N PRO A 194 6.18 -0.55 -34.78
CA PRO A 194 7.59 -0.40 -34.44
C PRO A 194 8.02 1.07 -34.23
N LYS A 195 7.54 1.99 -35.08
CA LYS A 195 7.82 3.43 -34.95
C LYS A 195 7.24 4.01 -33.66
N LEU A 196 6.00 3.61 -33.32
CA LEU A 196 5.35 4.00 -32.07
C LEU A 196 6.15 3.52 -30.84
N LEU A 197 6.61 2.27 -30.85
CA LEU A 197 7.39 1.70 -29.75
C LEU A 197 8.75 2.40 -29.58
N ASN A 198 9.42 2.76 -30.67
CA ASN A 198 10.66 3.55 -30.63
C ASN A 198 10.45 4.92 -29.99
N LYS A 199 9.33 5.60 -30.30
CA LYS A 199 8.97 6.87 -29.65
C LYS A 199 8.72 6.69 -28.16
N ILE A 200 7.98 5.64 -27.76
CA ILE A 200 7.72 5.32 -26.35
C ILE A 200 9.03 5.02 -25.60
N GLU A 201 9.96 4.29 -26.22
CA GLU A 201 11.27 3.99 -25.62
C GLU A 201 12.11 5.26 -25.42
N SER A 202 12.08 6.18 -26.40
CA SER A 202 12.73 7.49 -26.27
C SER A 202 12.16 8.31 -25.12
N ILE A 203 10.83 8.28 -24.91
CA ILE A 203 10.17 8.95 -23.79
C ILE A 203 10.55 8.29 -22.47
N TYR A 204 10.45 6.97 -22.38
CA TYR A 204 10.76 6.20 -21.17
C TYR A 204 12.22 6.37 -20.70
N SER A 205 13.15 6.59 -21.65
CA SER A 205 14.58 6.76 -21.37
C SER A 205 14.93 8.14 -20.80
N GLN A 206 14.03 9.13 -20.89
CA GLN A 206 14.26 10.46 -20.35
C GLN A 206 14.19 10.48 -18.81
N PRO A 207 14.92 11.39 -18.14
CA PRO A 207 14.70 11.68 -16.73
C PRO A 207 13.28 12.24 -16.51
N LEU A 208 12.75 12.08 -15.30
CA LEU A 208 11.45 12.65 -14.94
C LEU A 208 11.51 14.19 -15.01
N PRO A 209 10.44 14.87 -15.46
CA PRO A 209 10.30 16.32 -15.33
C PRO A 209 10.40 16.79 -13.88
N GLU A 210 10.83 18.04 -13.66
CA GLU A 210 11.01 18.64 -12.33
C GLU A 210 9.73 18.53 -11.47
N GLU A 211 8.56 18.70 -12.08
CA GLU A 211 7.25 18.64 -11.41
C GLU A 211 6.94 17.25 -10.82
N PHE A 212 7.59 16.21 -11.33
CA PHE A 212 7.40 14.82 -10.93
C PHE A 212 8.66 14.20 -10.29
N GLU A 213 9.73 14.97 -10.07
CA GLU A 213 10.98 14.47 -9.47
C GLU A 213 10.78 13.87 -8.08
N TRP A 214 9.80 14.36 -7.32
CA TRP A 214 9.46 13.84 -5.99
C TRP A 214 9.08 12.35 -6.01
N VAL A 215 8.63 11.80 -7.15
CA VAL A 215 8.36 10.36 -7.29
C VAL A 215 9.64 9.55 -7.05
N ASN A 216 10.81 10.12 -7.31
CA ASN A 216 12.12 9.48 -7.06
C ASN A 216 12.58 9.59 -5.60
N ASN A 217 11.81 10.19 -4.69
CA ASN A 217 12.15 10.19 -3.25
C ASN A 217 12.14 8.77 -2.67
N ILE A 218 11.36 7.88 -3.28
CA ILE A 218 11.27 6.46 -2.97
C ILE A 218 11.67 5.70 -4.23
N LYS A 219 12.87 5.13 -4.24
CA LYS A 219 13.47 4.43 -5.40
C LYS A 219 13.30 2.93 -5.26
N GLU A 220 13.41 2.20 -6.36
CA GLU A 220 13.55 0.75 -6.30
C GLU A 220 14.93 0.38 -5.70
N ALA A 221 14.94 -0.61 -4.83
CA ALA A 221 16.15 -1.22 -4.30
C ALA A 221 16.92 -1.94 -5.42
N ASP A 222 18.25 -2.02 -5.31
CA ASP A 222 19.06 -2.71 -6.30
C ASP A 222 18.94 -4.24 -6.21
N GLU A 223 19.44 -4.96 -7.21
CA GLU A 223 19.28 -6.43 -7.29
C GLU A 223 19.94 -7.16 -6.10
N ALA A 224 21.05 -6.64 -5.57
CA ALA A 224 21.73 -7.23 -4.42
C ALA A 224 20.96 -6.98 -3.11
N GLU A 225 20.42 -5.77 -2.93
CA GLU A 225 19.53 -5.45 -1.82
C GLU A 225 18.27 -6.32 -1.85
N VAL A 226 17.65 -6.48 -3.03
CA VAL A 226 16.47 -7.33 -3.22
C VAL A 226 16.73 -8.77 -2.79
N GLU A 227 17.87 -9.36 -3.14
CA GLU A 227 18.21 -10.73 -2.74
C GLU A 227 18.32 -10.89 -1.22
N ILE A 228 18.95 -9.92 -0.55
CA ILE A 228 19.07 -9.90 0.91
C ILE A 228 17.68 -9.76 1.56
N LEU A 229 16.89 -8.80 1.09
CA LEU A 229 15.54 -8.52 1.62
C LEU A 229 14.60 -9.70 1.40
N ASP A 230 14.67 -10.35 0.24
CA ASP A 230 13.92 -11.56 -0.07
C ASP A 230 14.28 -12.71 0.90
N SER A 231 15.55 -12.84 1.29
CA SER A 231 15.97 -13.81 2.31
C SER A 231 15.38 -13.47 3.69
N ILE A 232 15.50 -12.22 4.13
CA ILE A 232 14.98 -11.77 5.44
C ILE A 232 13.46 -11.97 5.50
N LEU A 233 12.74 -11.62 4.43
CA LEU A 233 11.31 -11.80 4.30
C LEU A 233 10.90 -13.26 4.53
N ILE A 234 11.60 -14.20 3.89
CA ILE A 234 11.33 -15.64 4.05
C ILE A 234 11.59 -16.10 5.49
N ASP A 235 12.67 -15.65 6.11
CA ASP A 235 13.00 -16.00 7.49
C ASP A 235 11.92 -15.53 8.46
N LEU A 236 11.41 -14.30 8.28
CA LEU A 236 10.31 -13.75 9.07
C LEU A 236 9.01 -14.56 8.86
N ILE A 237 8.69 -14.92 7.61
CA ILE A 237 7.51 -15.75 7.31
C ILE A 237 7.62 -17.13 7.99
N LYS A 238 8.79 -17.78 7.90
CA LYS A 238 9.05 -19.09 8.53
C LYS A 238 8.99 -19.01 10.05
N ALA A 239 9.51 -17.93 10.64
CA ALA A 239 9.43 -17.67 12.07
C ALA A 239 8.00 -17.33 12.54
N LYS A 240 7.07 -17.09 11.61
CA LYS A 240 5.71 -16.61 11.85
C LYS A 240 5.69 -15.25 12.57
N ASP A 241 6.69 -14.42 12.28
CA ASP A 241 6.75 -13.03 12.70
C ASP A 241 6.13 -12.14 11.62
N PHE A 242 4.84 -11.81 11.81
CA PHE A 242 4.06 -11.03 10.85
C PHE A 242 3.83 -9.59 11.31
N ASN A 243 4.62 -9.09 12.26
CA ASN A 243 4.41 -7.75 12.81
C ASN A 243 4.52 -6.66 11.73
N GLU A 244 5.44 -6.84 10.78
CA GLU A 244 5.71 -5.91 9.67
C GLU A 244 5.46 -6.55 8.29
N ILE A 245 4.68 -7.64 8.23
CA ILE A 245 4.35 -8.35 6.98
C ILE A 245 2.85 -8.60 6.92
N TRP A 246 2.23 -8.23 5.80
CA TRP A 246 0.82 -8.52 5.55
C TRP A 246 0.59 -8.96 4.11
N LEU A 247 -0.60 -9.53 3.88
CA LEU A 247 -1.06 -9.94 2.57
C LEU A 247 -2.22 -9.04 2.19
N GLY A 248 -2.16 -8.43 1.01
CA GLY A 248 -3.19 -7.52 0.53
C GLY A 248 -3.30 -7.52 -0.98
N GLU A 249 -4.30 -6.82 -1.48
CA GLU A 249 -4.49 -6.60 -2.90
C GLU A 249 -3.37 -5.68 -3.41
N PRO A 250 -2.70 -6.00 -4.53
CA PRO A 250 -1.64 -5.15 -5.10
C PRO A 250 -2.20 -3.92 -5.84
N GLU A 251 -3.49 -3.93 -6.13
CA GLU A 251 -4.19 -2.89 -6.87
C GLU A 251 -5.64 -2.78 -6.42
N ILE A 252 -6.28 -1.67 -6.76
CA ILE A 252 -7.68 -1.45 -6.41
C ILE A 252 -8.55 -2.51 -7.09
N VAL A 253 -9.34 -3.20 -6.25
CA VAL A 253 -10.25 -4.24 -6.68
C VAL A 253 -11.67 -3.69 -6.70
N ASP A 254 -12.42 -4.13 -7.70
CA ASP A 254 -13.84 -3.87 -7.81
C ASP A 254 -14.60 -4.92 -7.00
N TRP A 255 -15.11 -4.51 -5.84
CA TRP A 255 -15.81 -5.39 -4.91
C TRP A 255 -17.19 -5.85 -5.42
N GLU A 256 -17.78 -5.15 -6.40
CA GLU A 256 -19.10 -5.52 -6.93
C GLU A 256 -19.07 -6.84 -7.70
N ASN A 257 -17.89 -7.18 -8.25
CA ASN A 257 -17.73 -8.31 -9.14
C ASN A 257 -17.07 -9.53 -8.48
N GLN A 258 -16.57 -9.43 -7.24
CA GLN A 258 -15.83 -10.51 -6.59
C GLN A 258 -16.56 -11.17 -5.40
N ILE A 259 -16.31 -12.46 -5.20
CA ILE A 259 -16.83 -13.24 -4.06
C ILE A 259 -15.74 -13.68 -3.07
N GLY A 260 -14.46 -13.43 -3.38
CA GLY A 260 -13.32 -13.77 -2.53
C GLY A 260 -12.10 -14.27 -3.29
N TYR A 261 -11.18 -14.86 -2.54
CA TYR A 261 -9.86 -15.24 -3.03
C TYR A 261 -9.61 -16.75 -2.95
N CYS A 262 -8.83 -17.30 -3.89
CA CYS A 262 -8.31 -18.66 -3.76
C CYS A 262 -6.86 -18.79 -4.26
N PHE A 263 -6.10 -19.70 -3.64
CA PHE A 263 -4.73 -20.03 -4.05
C PHE A 263 -4.67 -21.06 -5.18
N GLU A 264 -5.73 -21.85 -5.35
CA GLU A 264 -5.85 -22.87 -6.39
C GLU A 264 -7.27 -22.95 -6.93
N LYS A 265 -7.39 -23.31 -8.20
CA LYS A 265 -8.67 -23.59 -8.87
C LYS A 265 -8.92 -25.10 -8.97
N ARG A 266 -9.01 -25.79 -7.84
CA ARG A 266 -9.40 -27.20 -7.77
C ARG A 266 -10.83 -27.34 -7.23
N GLN A 267 -11.47 -28.46 -7.50
CA GLN A 267 -12.78 -28.77 -6.94
C GLN A 267 -12.70 -28.73 -5.39
N ARG A 268 -13.61 -28.01 -4.74
CA ARG A 268 -13.63 -27.76 -3.27
C ARG A 268 -12.45 -26.95 -2.72
N SER A 269 -11.81 -26.10 -3.54
CA SER A 269 -10.82 -25.16 -3.04
C SER A 269 -11.45 -24.20 -2.03
N MET A 270 -10.72 -23.89 -0.96
CA MET A 270 -11.16 -22.93 0.04
C MET A 270 -11.21 -21.52 -0.55
N ILE A 271 -12.28 -20.81 -0.24
CA ILE A 271 -12.45 -19.40 -0.59
C ILE A 271 -12.23 -18.58 0.66
N TYR A 272 -11.34 -17.62 0.54
CA TYR A 272 -11.00 -16.70 1.61
C TYR A 272 -11.71 -15.37 1.32
N GLU A 273 -12.54 -14.93 2.26
CA GLU A 273 -13.21 -13.62 2.18
C GLU A 273 -12.23 -12.47 2.43
N SER A 274 -11.11 -12.75 3.10
CA SER A 274 -10.05 -11.78 3.40
C SER A 274 -8.66 -12.39 3.23
N LEU A 275 -7.67 -11.53 3.02
CA LEU A 275 -6.27 -11.92 2.86
C LEU A 275 -5.53 -11.86 4.20
N SER A 276 -4.72 -12.88 4.46
CA SER A 276 -3.85 -12.98 5.64
C SER A 276 -2.60 -13.77 5.29
N VAL A 277 -1.45 -13.38 5.86
CA VAL A 277 -0.20 -14.13 5.72
C VAL A 277 -0.32 -15.53 6.33
N ASN A 278 -1.20 -15.72 7.32
CA ASN A 278 -1.49 -17.06 7.84
C ASN A 278 -2.04 -17.99 6.77
N HIS A 279 -2.87 -17.49 5.84
CA HIS A 279 -3.43 -18.30 4.75
C HIS A 279 -2.33 -18.82 3.81
N ILE A 280 -1.25 -18.04 3.59
CA ILE A 280 -0.08 -18.49 2.85
C ILE A 280 0.59 -19.66 3.59
N CYS A 281 0.85 -19.50 4.89
CA CYS A 281 1.48 -20.56 5.68
C CYS A 281 0.65 -21.85 5.66
N GLU A 282 -0.67 -21.75 5.89
CA GLU A 282 -1.59 -22.89 5.84
C GLU A 282 -1.60 -23.57 4.47
N TYR A 283 -1.59 -22.77 3.40
CA TYR A 283 -1.53 -23.28 2.04
C TYR A 283 -0.25 -24.09 1.76
N PHE A 284 0.92 -23.55 2.11
CA PHE A 284 2.21 -24.25 1.90
C PHE A 284 2.39 -25.45 2.84
N ASP A 285 1.97 -25.33 4.11
CA ASP A 285 1.96 -26.43 5.09
C ASP A 285 1.10 -27.60 4.58
N SER A 286 -0.08 -27.32 3.99
CA SER A 286 -0.96 -28.36 3.44
C SER A 286 -0.32 -29.15 2.29
N LYS A 287 0.59 -28.51 1.56
CA LYS A 287 1.33 -29.12 0.44
C LYS A 287 2.64 -29.77 0.86
N LYS A 288 3.08 -29.56 2.11
CA LYS A 288 4.39 -29.98 2.62
C LYS A 288 5.54 -29.40 1.77
N ILE A 289 5.36 -28.18 1.28
CA ILE A 289 6.38 -27.45 0.52
C ILE A 289 6.98 -26.40 1.45
N GLU A 290 8.31 -26.36 1.52
CA GLU A 290 9.00 -25.29 2.24
C GLU A 290 8.87 -23.99 1.46
N ILE A 291 8.51 -22.90 2.13
CA ILE A 291 8.28 -21.61 1.48
C ILE A 291 9.61 -21.04 1.00
N THR A 292 9.71 -20.78 -0.29
CA THR A 292 10.79 -20.00 -0.91
C THR A 292 10.22 -18.80 -1.69
N VAL A 293 11.08 -17.85 -2.02
CA VAL A 293 10.74 -16.70 -2.87
C VAL A 293 10.25 -17.16 -4.24
N SER A 294 10.91 -18.17 -4.82
CA SER A 294 10.54 -18.74 -6.12
C SER A 294 9.13 -19.34 -6.06
N ASP A 295 8.78 -20.01 -4.97
CA ASP A 295 7.45 -20.57 -4.77
C ASP A 295 6.37 -19.49 -4.62
N LEU A 296 6.68 -18.38 -3.94
CA LEU A 296 5.79 -17.23 -3.83
C LEU A 296 5.60 -16.50 -5.17
N LYS A 297 6.65 -16.38 -5.98
CA LYS A 297 6.61 -15.78 -7.32
C LYS A 297 5.88 -16.68 -8.32
N GLY A 298 5.98 -18.01 -8.18
CA GLY A 298 5.33 -18.99 -9.04
C GLY A 298 3.88 -19.32 -8.65
N SER A 299 3.54 -19.23 -7.37
CA SER A 299 2.18 -19.45 -6.88
C SER A 299 1.28 -18.26 -7.14
N SER A 300 -0.01 -18.51 -7.37
CA SER A 300 -0.97 -17.48 -7.76
C SER A 300 -2.09 -17.30 -6.73
N LEU A 301 -2.54 -16.06 -6.56
CA LEU A 301 -3.80 -15.70 -5.94
C LEU A 301 -4.80 -15.34 -7.03
N HIS A 302 -5.98 -15.96 -6.97
CA HIS A 302 -7.08 -15.68 -7.87
C HIS A 302 -8.15 -14.88 -7.15
N VAL A 303 -8.62 -13.82 -7.79
CA VAL A 303 -9.85 -13.11 -7.44
C VAL A 303 -10.99 -13.77 -8.18
N LEU A 304 -11.98 -14.27 -7.46
CA LEU A 304 -13.08 -15.04 -8.02
C LEU A 304 -14.34 -14.18 -8.23
N ASP A 305 -15.04 -14.38 -9.35
CA ASP A 305 -16.41 -13.91 -9.54
C ASP A 305 -17.44 -14.92 -9.04
N ALA A 306 -18.72 -14.57 -9.17
CA ALA A 306 -19.86 -15.40 -8.78
C ALA A 306 -19.94 -16.75 -9.51
N ASP A 307 -19.30 -16.88 -10.69
CA ASP A 307 -19.21 -18.13 -11.48
C ASP A 307 -17.89 -18.89 -11.18
N TYR A 308 -17.22 -18.55 -10.07
CA TYR A 308 -15.91 -19.09 -9.64
C TYR A 308 -14.80 -18.96 -10.69
N GLN A 309 -14.96 -18.05 -11.66
CA GLN A 309 -13.93 -17.72 -12.63
C GLN A 309 -12.98 -16.67 -12.07
N SER A 310 -11.75 -16.65 -12.58
CA SER A 310 -10.75 -15.69 -12.09
C SER A 310 -10.89 -14.41 -12.89
N LEU A 311 -11.40 -13.38 -12.23
CA LEU A 311 -11.41 -12.01 -12.76
C LEU A 311 -9.99 -11.47 -12.89
N LYS A 312 -9.20 -11.71 -11.84
CA LYS A 312 -7.80 -11.30 -11.74
C LYS A 312 -6.96 -12.41 -11.16
N LYS A 313 -5.68 -12.41 -11.54
CA LYS A 313 -4.66 -13.35 -11.10
C LYS A 313 -3.40 -12.56 -10.77
N TRP A 314 -2.85 -12.76 -9.58
CA TRP A 314 -1.59 -12.16 -9.14
C TRP A 314 -0.66 -13.25 -8.62
N SER A 315 0.65 -13.03 -8.63
CA SER A 315 1.55 -13.90 -7.86
C SER A 315 1.37 -13.65 -6.37
N LEU A 316 1.66 -14.64 -5.52
CA LEU A 316 1.60 -14.44 -4.07
C LEU A 316 2.62 -13.41 -3.60
N TYR A 317 3.80 -13.41 -4.21
CA TYR A 317 4.81 -12.39 -3.96
C TYR A 317 4.30 -10.97 -4.24
N ARG A 318 3.49 -10.77 -5.28
CA ARG A 318 2.91 -9.46 -5.61
C ARG A 318 1.93 -8.94 -4.56
N CYS A 319 1.22 -9.85 -3.91
CA CYS A 319 0.26 -9.54 -2.85
C CYS A 319 0.94 -9.29 -1.49
N LEU A 320 2.22 -9.64 -1.34
CA LEU A 320 2.95 -9.41 -0.10
C LEU A 320 3.31 -7.94 0.04
N TYR A 321 3.18 -7.48 1.27
CA TYR A 321 3.67 -6.20 1.70
C TYR A 321 4.54 -6.43 2.94
N ALA A 322 5.65 -5.70 3.02
CA ALA A 322 6.57 -5.80 4.15
C ALA A 322 7.29 -4.48 4.39
N GLU A 323 7.71 -4.25 5.63
CA GLU A 323 8.65 -3.20 6.00
C GLU A 323 9.84 -3.82 6.74
N ILE A 324 11.03 -3.71 6.17
CA ILE A 324 12.26 -4.32 6.68
C ILE A 324 13.33 -3.24 6.86
N LYS A 325 13.94 -3.19 8.04
CA LYS A 325 15.13 -2.37 8.30
C LYS A 325 16.36 -3.26 8.15
N GLU A 326 17.25 -2.90 7.24
CA GLU A 326 18.55 -3.56 7.05
C GLU A 326 19.65 -2.49 7.09
N GLY A 327 20.56 -2.61 8.05
CA GLY A 327 21.51 -1.55 8.38
C GLY A 327 20.84 -0.22 8.74
N ASP A 328 21.22 0.85 8.05
CA ASP A 328 20.70 2.21 8.25
C ASP A 328 19.54 2.56 7.29
N GLN A 329 19.07 1.60 6.49
CA GLN A 329 18.01 1.84 5.51
C GLN A 329 16.72 1.09 5.87
N ASN A 330 15.60 1.70 5.51
CA ASN A 330 14.28 1.07 5.61
C ASN A 330 13.79 0.75 4.20
N TYR A 331 13.33 -0.47 4.01
CA TYR A 331 12.84 -0.99 2.75
C TYR A 331 11.37 -1.37 2.87
N ILE A 332 10.60 -1.08 1.83
CA ILE A 332 9.18 -1.41 1.75
C ILE A 332 8.93 -2.30 0.56
N LEU A 333 8.34 -3.47 0.78
CA LEU A 333 7.85 -4.33 -0.29
C LEU A 333 6.41 -3.94 -0.62
N ARG A 334 6.15 -3.63 -1.90
CA ARG A 334 4.80 -3.43 -2.42
C ARG A 334 4.75 -3.70 -3.91
N ASP A 335 3.68 -4.35 -4.37
CA ASP A 335 3.46 -4.67 -5.78
C ASP A 335 4.65 -5.40 -6.44
N SER A 336 5.29 -6.31 -5.70
CA SER A 336 6.54 -7.02 -6.05
C SER A 336 7.82 -6.18 -6.13
N ILE A 337 7.79 -4.91 -5.73
CA ILE A 337 8.95 -4.02 -5.77
C ILE A 337 9.39 -3.73 -4.33
N TRP A 338 10.68 -3.91 -4.08
CA TRP A 338 11.32 -3.36 -2.89
C TRP A 338 11.68 -1.91 -3.16
N TYR A 339 11.18 -1.03 -2.30
CA TYR A 339 11.43 0.40 -2.35
C TYR A 339 12.36 0.80 -1.22
N VAL A 340 13.27 1.72 -1.51
CA VAL A 340 14.19 2.34 -0.56
C VAL A 340 14.10 3.85 -0.69
N ALA A 341 14.08 4.55 0.43
CA ALA A 341 14.05 6.01 0.42
C ALA A 341 15.41 6.61 0.07
N ASP A 342 15.40 7.68 -0.72
CA ASP A 342 16.62 8.40 -1.09
C ASP A 342 17.35 8.93 0.15
N ARG A 343 18.68 8.75 0.20
CA ARG A 343 19.48 9.12 1.39
C ARG A 343 19.40 10.61 1.73
N LYS A 344 19.27 11.50 0.74
CA LYS A 344 19.11 12.94 0.99
C LYS A 344 17.74 13.24 1.57
N PHE A 345 16.71 12.56 1.07
CA PHE A 345 15.36 12.64 1.61
C PHE A 345 15.33 12.17 3.07
N VAL A 346 15.87 10.99 3.37
CA VAL A 346 15.98 10.45 4.75
C VAL A 346 16.75 11.41 5.66
N SER A 347 17.89 11.93 5.22
CA SER A 347 18.69 12.88 6.00
C SER A 347 17.91 14.16 6.33
N THR A 348 17.05 14.62 5.41
CA THR A 348 16.19 15.78 5.63
C THR A 348 15.16 15.49 6.72
N ILE A 349 14.53 14.31 6.68
CA ILE A 349 13.59 13.87 7.72
C ILE A 349 14.28 13.74 9.08
N ASP A 350 15.45 13.10 9.14
CA ASP A 350 16.19 12.92 10.40
C ASP A 350 16.63 14.27 11.01
N ASN A 351 17.01 15.24 10.19
CA ASN A 351 17.32 16.59 10.66
C ASN A 351 16.10 17.32 11.25
N GLU A 352 14.91 17.12 10.67
CA GLU A 352 13.66 17.63 11.26
C GLU A 352 13.30 16.88 12.55
N MET A 353 13.54 15.56 12.63
CA MET A 353 13.32 14.77 13.86
C MET A 353 14.19 15.26 15.02
N LYS A 354 15.45 15.62 14.77
CA LYS A 354 16.36 16.15 15.79
C LYS A 354 15.88 17.48 16.41
N ARG A 355 14.96 18.20 15.77
CA ARG A 355 14.37 19.42 16.32
C ARG A 355 13.31 19.13 17.40
N ILE A 356 12.77 17.92 17.43
CA ILE A 356 11.80 17.52 18.45
C ILE A 356 12.57 17.16 19.72
N LYS A 357 12.38 17.98 20.77
CA LYS A 357 13.12 17.81 22.02
C LYS A 357 12.64 16.56 22.79
N PRO A 358 13.55 15.83 23.45
CA PRO A 358 13.17 14.86 24.47
C PRO A 358 12.33 15.51 25.56
N TYR A 359 11.39 14.75 26.10
CA TYR A 359 10.59 15.20 27.24
C TYR A 359 11.46 15.31 28.49
N GLU A 360 11.40 16.47 29.15
CA GLU A 360 12.32 16.80 30.25
C GLU A 360 12.09 15.94 31.51
N GLU A 361 10.87 15.41 31.68
CA GLU A 361 10.45 14.61 32.84
C GLU A 361 10.37 13.11 32.51
N ALA A 362 11.17 12.64 31.55
CA ALA A 362 11.19 11.23 31.15
C ALA A 362 11.57 10.28 32.30
N ASP A 363 12.40 10.74 33.24
CA ASP A 363 12.83 10.00 34.43
C ASP A 363 11.68 9.67 35.41
N LYS A 364 10.53 10.32 35.26
CA LYS A 364 9.34 10.12 36.10
C LYS A 364 8.47 8.97 35.64
N PHE A 365 8.69 8.45 34.43
CA PHE A 365 7.96 7.30 33.92
C PHE A 365 8.60 6.01 34.46
N PRO A 366 7.84 5.14 35.15
CA PRO A 366 8.34 3.84 35.56
C PRO A 366 8.59 2.97 34.32
N ILE A 367 9.42 1.93 34.50
CA ILE A 367 9.63 0.92 33.46
C ILE A 367 8.28 0.30 33.08
N TYR A 368 8.03 0.16 31.78
CA TYR A 368 6.81 -0.46 31.27
C TYR A 368 6.83 -1.97 31.54
N SER A 369 6.11 -2.41 32.56
CA SER A 369 6.05 -3.79 33.05
C SER A 369 4.68 -4.47 32.89
N CYS A 370 3.72 -3.80 32.25
CA CYS A 370 2.35 -4.30 32.12
C CYS A 370 2.10 -4.99 30.77
N LYS A 371 1.09 -5.87 30.69
CA LYS A 371 0.69 -6.46 29.40
C LYS A 371 -0.09 -5.48 28.52
N ARG A 372 -0.90 -4.62 29.14
CA ARG A 372 -1.82 -3.69 28.48
C ARG A 372 -1.49 -2.25 28.88
N GLU A 373 -1.63 -1.33 27.92
CA GLU A 373 -1.40 0.12 28.09
C GLU A 373 -2.30 0.70 29.18
N GLU A 374 -3.59 0.35 29.18
CA GLU A 374 -4.57 0.73 30.22
C GLU A 374 -4.06 0.45 31.65
N GLN A 375 -3.44 -0.71 31.87
CA GLN A 375 -2.94 -1.07 33.19
C GLN A 375 -1.75 -0.21 33.60
N TYR A 376 -0.83 0.03 32.68
CA TYR A 376 0.34 0.88 32.90
C TYR A 376 -0.08 2.32 33.24
N ASN A 377 -1.02 2.87 32.46
CA ASN A 377 -1.56 4.22 32.66
C ASN A 377 -2.23 4.38 34.04
N LYS A 378 -2.92 3.34 34.52
CA LYS A 378 -3.51 3.32 35.87
C LYS A 378 -2.43 3.26 36.97
N GLU A 379 -1.44 2.38 36.82
CA GLU A 379 -0.40 2.17 37.83
C GLU A 379 0.46 3.43 38.06
N ILE A 380 0.86 4.13 36.99
CA ILE A 380 1.64 5.38 37.11
C ILE A 380 0.86 6.48 37.84
N CYS A 381 -0.44 6.67 37.52
CA CYS A 381 -1.27 7.69 38.17
C CYS A 381 -1.62 7.34 39.63
N LEU A 382 -1.59 6.05 39.99
CA LEU A 382 -1.74 5.63 41.38
C LEU A 382 -0.48 5.89 42.18
N ALA A 383 0.70 5.63 41.60
CA ALA A 383 2.01 5.78 42.23
C ALA A 383 2.42 7.25 42.39
N ASP A 384 2.14 8.11 41.41
CA ASP A 384 2.52 9.52 41.43
C ASP A 384 1.31 10.43 41.12
N LYS A 385 0.94 11.26 42.10
CA LYS A 385 -0.21 12.17 42.03
C LYS A 385 0.00 13.38 41.13
N SER A 386 1.21 13.60 40.61
CA SER A 386 1.47 14.58 39.56
C SER A 386 0.87 14.15 38.21
N PHE A 387 0.55 12.86 38.05
CA PHE A 387 -0.14 12.33 36.87
C PHE A 387 -1.64 12.15 37.11
N THR A 388 -2.44 12.67 36.18
CA THR A 388 -3.88 12.54 36.12
C THR A 388 -4.26 11.55 35.02
N HIS A 389 -4.98 10.49 35.40
CA HIS A 389 -5.46 9.47 34.47
C HIS A 389 -6.59 10.00 33.57
N MET A 390 -6.39 9.93 32.26
CA MET A 390 -7.35 10.32 31.22
C MET A 390 -7.69 9.20 30.23
N ASP A 391 -6.91 8.12 30.20
CA ASP A 391 -7.12 6.91 29.41
C ASP A 391 -8.57 6.41 29.51
N GLN A 392 -9.16 6.11 28.36
CA GLN A 392 -10.54 5.69 28.12
C GLN A 392 -11.62 6.68 28.54
N LYS A 393 -11.28 7.94 28.89
CA LYS A 393 -12.29 8.99 29.17
C LYS A 393 -12.83 9.63 27.89
N PHE A 394 -13.31 8.83 26.95
CA PHE A 394 -13.75 9.27 25.61
C PHE A 394 -14.78 10.42 25.60
N ILE A 395 -14.53 11.45 24.80
CA ILE A 395 -15.45 12.56 24.53
C ILE A 395 -16.27 12.24 23.28
N TYR A 396 -17.59 12.31 23.40
CA TYR A 396 -18.50 12.11 22.26
C TYR A 396 -18.66 13.42 21.50
N HIS A 397 -18.09 13.48 20.29
CA HIS A 397 -18.00 14.72 19.51
C HIS A 397 -17.95 14.45 18.00
N GLY A 398 -18.51 15.36 17.19
CA GLY A 398 -18.59 15.21 15.73
C GLY A 398 -19.81 14.45 15.19
N GLY A 399 -20.81 14.17 16.03
CA GLY A 399 -22.05 13.47 15.66
C GLY A 399 -21.94 11.94 15.68
N GLY A 400 -23.09 11.26 15.79
CA GLY A 400 -23.17 9.80 15.85
C GLY A 400 -22.52 9.16 17.09
N LYS A 401 -21.96 7.95 16.95
CA LYS A 401 -21.20 7.24 18.01
C LYS A 401 -19.69 7.58 17.99
N SER A 402 -19.29 8.68 17.33
CA SER A 402 -17.90 9.11 17.29
C SER A 402 -17.41 9.41 18.71
N LYS A 403 -16.28 8.80 19.07
CA LYS A 403 -15.68 8.90 20.39
C LYS A 403 -14.21 9.26 20.23
N ILE A 404 -13.76 10.28 20.95
CA ILE A 404 -12.42 10.83 20.82
C ILE A 404 -11.74 10.72 22.18
N GLU A 405 -10.55 10.14 22.20
CA GLU A 405 -9.68 10.12 23.35
C GLU A 405 -8.77 11.34 23.30
N PHE A 406 -8.85 12.20 24.33
CA PHE A 406 -8.10 13.46 24.33
C PHE A 406 -6.60 13.25 24.59
N CYS A 407 -6.27 12.45 25.59
CA CYS A 407 -4.93 11.96 25.92
C CYS A 407 -5.06 10.84 26.96
N ASP A 408 -3.97 10.09 27.18
CA ASP A 408 -3.96 8.98 28.14
C ASP A 408 -3.69 9.47 29.57
N ILE A 409 -2.79 10.44 29.69
CA ILE A 409 -2.33 10.97 30.98
C ILE A 409 -2.11 12.48 30.85
N ILE A 410 -2.40 13.22 31.91
CA ILE A 410 -1.99 14.63 32.04
C ILE A 410 -1.01 14.76 33.19
N ARG A 411 0.17 15.34 32.97
CA ARG A 411 1.09 15.69 34.06
C ARG A 411 0.91 17.15 34.44
N GLY A 412 0.73 17.42 35.73
CA GLY A 412 0.40 18.75 36.23
C GLY A 412 -0.92 19.24 35.63
N ALA A 413 -0.87 20.29 34.82
CA ALA A 413 -2.04 20.83 34.12
C ALA A 413 -1.79 21.16 32.63
N SER A 414 -0.56 20.99 32.14
CA SER A 414 -0.12 21.48 30.83
C SER A 414 0.32 20.38 29.86
N ASP A 415 0.71 19.22 30.36
CA ASP A 415 1.42 18.23 29.56
C ASP A 415 0.46 17.10 29.22
N PHE A 416 -0.04 17.10 27.99
CA PHE A 416 -0.96 16.09 27.46
C PHE A 416 -0.15 14.93 26.89
N ILE A 417 -0.15 13.82 27.62
CA ILE A 417 0.70 12.66 27.35
C ILE A 417 -0.13 11.58 26.70
N HIS A 418 0.36 11.09 25.57
CA HIS A 418 -0.17 9.92 24.89
C HIS A 418 0.85 8.78 25.00
N VAL A 419 0.42 7.63 25.53
CA VAL A 419 1.26 6.49 25.87
C VAL A 419 1.00 5.34 24.91
N LYS A 420 2.05 4.85 24.25
CA LYS A 420 1.96 3.67 23.38
C LYS A 420 3.10 2.70 23.58
N TYR A 421 2.80 1.42 23.62
CA TYR A 421 3.79 0.36 23.45
C TYR A 421 4.13 0.21 21.96
N TYR A 422 5.41 0.32 21.60
CA TYR A 422 5.83 0.13 20.22
C TYR A 422 5.64 -1.32 19.77
N SER A 423 4.78 -1.53 18.78
CA SER A 423 4.56 -2.84 18.14
C SER A 423 4.63 -2.80 16.61
N GLY A 424 5.13 -1.70 16.04
CA GLY A 424 5.31 -1.49 14.60
C GLY A 424 4.85 -0.13 14.11
N ALA A 425 5.04 0.16 12.82
CA ALA A 425 4.76 1.48 12.22
C ALA A 425 3.28 1.91 12.37
N GLN A 426 2.36 0.94 12.30
CA GLN A 426 0.93 1.17 12.53
C GLN A 426 0.69 1.77 13.92
N SER A 427 1.28 1.20 14.97
CA SER A 427 1.09 1.67 16.36
C SER A 427 1.51 3.13 16.57
N MET A 428 2.53 3.59 15.84
CA MET A 428 3.02 4.97 15.88
C MET A 428 2.14 5.93 15.08
N SER A 429 1.56 5.48 13.97
CA SER A 429 0.62 6.29 13.20
C SER A 429 -0.68 6.55 13.98
N HIS A 430 -1.21 5.52 14.65
CA HIS A 430 -2.30 5.65 15.65
C HIS A 430 -1.91 6.65 16.74
N LEU A 431 -0.72 6.40 17.33
CA LEU A 431 0.14 7.31 18.08
C LEU A 431 -0.20 8.80 17.88
N PHE A 432 0.35 9.26 16.76
CA PHE A 432 0.45 10.66 16.43
C PHE A 432 -0.89 11.26 15.99
N SER A 433 -1.74 10.45 15.33
CA SER A 433 -3.09 10.86 14.93
C SER A 433 -3.97 11.20 16.13
N GLN A 434 -3.91 10.41 17.20
CA GLN A 434 -4.64 10.69 18.44
C GLN A 434 -4.20 12.02 19.06
N GLY A 435 -2.88 12.25 19.17
CA GLY A 435 -2.35 13.51 19.68
C GLY A 435 -2.72 14.71 18.82
N PHE A 436 -2.68 14.56 17.50
CA PHE A 436 -3.10 15.59 16.57
C PHE A 436 -4.57 15.96 16.73
N ILE A 437 -5.48 14.99 16.62
CA ILE A 437 -6.94 15.21 16.70
C ILE A 437 -7.31 15.83 18.05
N GLY A 438 -6.75 15.31 19.15
CA GLY A 438 -7.00 15.86 20.49
C GLY A 438 -6.53 17.31 20.62
N SER A 439 -5.32 17.62 20.13
CA SER A 439 -4.73 18.96 20.20
C SER A 439 -5.48 19.98 19.32
N GLU A 440 -5.93 19.57 18.14
CA GLU A 440 -6.70 20.40 17.21
C GLU A 440 -8.04 20.79 17.84
N LEU A 441 -8.83 19.79 18.27
CA LEU A 441 -10.16 20.02 18.86
C LEU A 441 -10.10 20.86 20.13
N PHE A 442 -9.07 20.67 20.96
CA PHE A 442 -8.87 21.50 22.14
C PHE A 442 -8.71 22.98 21.78
N ILE A 443 -8.08 23.32 20.67
CA ILE A 443 -7.91 24.72 20.25
C ILE A 443 -9.10 25.23 19.43
N SER A 444 -9.61 24.43 18.52
CA SER A 444 -10.59 24.87 17.52
C SER A 444 -12.04 24.81 17.99
N ASP A 445 -12.39 23.93 18.94
CA ASP A 445 -13.79 23.60 19.24
C ASP A 445 -14.19 23.83 20.72
N SER A 446 -15.06 24.82 20.94
CA SER A 446 -15.55 25.18 22.28
C SER A 446 -16.51 24.17 22.92
N GLU A 447 -17.26 23.41 22.11
CA GLU A 447 -18.19 22.39 22.61
C GLU A 447 -17.41 21.17 23.07
N PHE A 448 -16.43 20.73 22.26
CA PHE A 448 -15.50 19.66 22.65
C PHE A 448 -14.79 20.02 23.96
N ARG A 449 -14.26 21.25 24.06
CA ARG A 449 -13.65 21.76 25.29
C ARG A 449 -14.61 21.74 26.47
N GLY A 450 -15.88 22.09 26.28
CA GLY A 450 -16.89 22.03 27.34
C GLY A 450 -17.04 20.62 27.92
N LYS A 451 -17.27 19.64 27.05
CA LYS A 451 -17.39 18.22 27.43
C LYS A 451 -16.10 17.67 28.06
N LEU A 452 -14.94 18.09 27.54
CA LEU A 452 -13.65 17.72 28.08
C LEU A 452 -13.44 18.32 29.49
N ASN A 453 -13.82 19.59 29.68
CA ASN A 453 -13.68 20.31 30.95
C ASN A 453 -14.54 19.70 32.06
N GLU A 454 -15.67 19.06 31.72
CA GLU A 454 -16.46 18.29 32.68
C GLU A 454 -15.69 17.08 33.24
N LYS A 455 -14.81 16.47 32.43
CA LYS A 455 -14.00 15.31 32.80
C LYS A 455 -12.68 15.65 33.47
N PHE A 456 -12.22 16.90 33.34
CA PHE A 456 -11.01 17.37 34.00
C PHE A 456 -11.21 17.45 35.52
N PRO A 457 -10.19 17.04 36.31
CA PRO A 457 -10.19 17.30 37.75
C PRO A 457 -10.10 18.81 38.02
N ALA A 458 -10.56 19.24 39.20
CA ALA A 458 -10.71 20.66 39.53
C ALA A 458 -9.43 21.51 39.32
N HIS A 459 -8.24 20.94 39.50
CA HIS A 459 -6.96 21.64 39.35
C HIS A 459 -6.52 21.85 37.89
N ILE A 460 -7.17 21.20 36.92
CA ILE A 460 -6.87 21.30 35.46
C ILE A 460 -8.02 22.01 34.72
N LYS A 461 -9.18 22.18 35.34
CA LYS A 461 -10.34 22.77 34.69
C LYS A 461 -10.03 24.16 34.13
N LEU A 462 -10.45 24.38 32.89
CA LEU A 462 -10.45 25.68 32.24
C LEU A 462 -11.44 26.59 32.98
N ALA A 463 -10.99 27.81 33.28
CA ALA A 463 -11.84 28.84 33.89
C ALA A 463 -13.00 29.22 32.97
N ASP A 464 -12.75 29.28 31.66
CA ASP A 464 -13.76 29.48 30.63
C ASP A 464 -13.41 28.61 29.41
N HIS A 465 -14.23 27.59 29.14
CA HIS A 465 -14.03 26.67 28.03
C HIS A 465 -14.46 27.26 26.68
N THR A 466 -15.18 28.39 26.67
CA THR A 466 -15.62 29.06 25.44
C THR A 466 -14.46 29.81 24.79
N LEU A 467 -13.55 30.36 25.62
CA LEU A 467 -12.34 31.02 25.16
C LEU A 467 -11.37 30.01 24.55
N ARG A 468 -10.70 30.44 23.48
CA ARG A 468 -9.64 29.67 22.83
C ARG A 468 -8.42 29.58 23.78
N PRO A 469 -7.95 28.38 24.16
CA PRO A 469 -6.78 28.24 25.00
C PRO A 469 -5.51 28.77 24.31
N GLU A 470 -4.57 29.31 25.08
CA GLU A 470 -3.22 29.65 24.62
C GLU A 470 -2.39 28.38 24.49
N ALA A 471 -2.30 27.83 23.28
CA ALA A 471 -1.62 26.56 23.01
C ALA A 471 -0.17 26.51 23.52
N GLN A 472 0.54 27.64 23.57
CA GLN A 472 1.93 27.73 24.05
C GLN A 472 2.09 27.33 25.52
N LYS A 473 1.00 27.32 26.30
CA LYS A 473 1.01 26.89 27.70
C LYS A 473 0.97 25.38 27.86
N TYR A 474 0.77 24.63 26.77
CA TYR A 474 0.57 23.19 26.79
C TYR A 474 1.62 22.47 25.94
N LYS A 475 1.95 21.25 26.35
CA LYS A 475 2.84 20.34 25.61
C LYS A 475 2.07 19.10 25.16
N ILE A 476 2.33 18.64 23.94
CA ILE A 476 1.88 17.33 23.47
C ILE A 476 3.06 16.37 23.58
N VAL A 477 2.94 15.36 24.42
CA VAL A 477 4.01 14.40 24.72
C VAL A 477 3.65 13.04 24.16
N PHE A 478 4.45 12.54 23.22
CA PHE A 478 4.36 11.17 22.72
C PHE A 478 5.29 10.28 23.54
N ALA A 479 4.72 9.55 24.50
CA ALA A 479 5.43 8.64 25.38
C ALA A 479 5.39 7.20 24.85
N ILE A 480 6.52 6.71 24.39
CA ILE A 480 6.62 5.46 23.64
C ILE A 480 7.45 4.46 24.45
N ALA A 481 6.82 3.36 24.85
CA ALA A 481 7.48 2.24 25.49
C ALA A 481 8.17 1.36 24.45
N THR A 482 9.51 1.41 24.42
CA THR A 482 10.32 0.71 23.42
C THR A 482 11.77 0.53 23.85
N ASN A 483 12.43 -0.51 23.32
CA ASN A 483 13.88 -0.70 23.42
C ASN A 483 14.65 0.05 22.33
N LYS A 484 13.96 0.61 21.34
CA LYS A 484 14.54 1.40 20.25
C LYS A 484 15.06 2.75 20.74
N ASN A 485 16.01 3.35 20.02
CA ASN A 485 16.45 4.72 20.26
C ASN A 485 15.49 5.69 19.56
N LEU A 486 14.84 6.57 20.31
CA LEU A 486 13.86 7.51 19.73
C LEU A 486 14.46 8.91 19.55
N PRO A 487 14.07 9.64 18.49
CA PRO A 487 13.22 9.22 17.37
C PRO A 487 13.96 8.44 16.27
N ASP A 488 15.28 8.24 16.39
CA ASP A 488 16.16 7.78 15.31
C ASP A 488 15.84 6.37 14.75
N ASP A 489 15.38 5.45 15.58
CA ASP A 489 15.03 4.06 15.19
C ASP A 489 13.55 3.88 14.82
N LEU A 490 12.76 4.97 14.74
CA LEU A 490 11.41 4.90 14.20
C LEU A 490 11.45 4.51 12.72
N PRO A 491 10.47 3.70 12.25
CA PRO A 491 10.33 3.43 10.81
C PRO A 491 10.14 4.71 10.01
N LEU A 492 10.53 4.71 8.73
CA LEU A 492 10.58 5.93 7.91
C LEU A 492 9.23 6.66 7.87
N PHE A 493 8.14 5.96 7.56
CA PHE A 493 6.82 6.57 7.49
C PHE A 493 6.30 7.03 8.84
N SER A 494 6.74 6.40 9.94
CA SER A 494 6.48 6.90 11.29
C SER A 494 7.19 8.24 11.54
N LYS A 495 8.43 8.40 11.06
CA LYS A 495 9.15 9.68 11.12
C LYS A 495 8.48 10.76 10.27
N ILE A 496 8.05 10.43 9.04
CA ILE A 496 7.35 11.37 8.15
C ILE A 496 6.01 11.80 8.77
N ASN A 497 5.23 10.85 9.32
CA ASN A 497 4.02 11.16 10.07
C ASN A 497 4.31 12.10 11.24
N LEU A 498 5.30 11.75 12.07
CA LEU A 498 5.67 12.57 13.22
C LEU A 498 6.12 13.98 12.80
N LYS A 499 6.87 14.13 11.70
CA LYS A 499 7.26 15.43 11.13
C LYS A 499 6.03 16.25 10.75
N ASN A 500 5.10 15.66 10.01
CA ASN A 500 3.90 16.32 9.51
C ASN A 500 2.96 16.74 10.65
N PHE A 501 2.76 15.86 11.63
CA PHE A 501 2.00 16.18 12.84
C PHE A 501 2.72 17.22 13.70
N ASN A 502 4.03 17.10 13.92
CA ASN A 502 4.80 18.08 14.67
C ASN A 502 4.67 19.48 14.05
N LYS A 503 4.81 19.59 12.73
CA LYS A 503 4.63 20.86 12.01
C LYS A 503 3.23 21.46 12.26
N THR A 504 2.18 20.64 12.12
CA THR A 504 0.80 21.11 12.26
C THR A 504 0.45 21.46 13.71
N ILE A 505 0.83 20.62 14.67
CA ILE A 505 0.63 20.84 16.11
C ILE A 505 1.40 22.09 16.57
N SER A 506 2.63 22.27 16.08
CA SER A 506 3.43 23.48 16.36
C SER A 506 2.78 24.73 15.76
N ASN A 507 2.12 24.63 14.60
CA ASN A 507 1.37 25.76 14.02
C ASN A 507 0.16 26.17 14.87
N PHE A 508 -0.43 25.26 15.65
CA PHE A 508 -1.44 25.62 16.65
C PHE A 508 -0.84 26.37 17.85
N GLY A 509 0.47 26.23 18.06
CA GLY A 509 1.25 26.89 19.11
C GLY A 509 1.73 25.97 20.23
N TYR A 510 1.44 24.66 20.16
CA TYR A 510 1.93 23.70 21.15
C TYR A 510 3.42 23.40 20.99
N GLU A 511 4.04 22.95 22.07
CA GLU A 511 5.33 22.26 21.98
C GLU A 511 5.14 20.75 21.91
N VAL A 512 5.77 20.10 20.93
CA VAL A 512 5.77 18.63 20.85
C VAL A 512 7.01 18.08 21.53
N ARG A 513 6.84 16.96 22.23
CA ARG A 513 7.89 16.23 22.96
C ARG A 513 7.80 14.73 22.70
N ILE A 514 8.94 14.08 22.76
CA ILE A 514 9.04 12.61 22.70
C ILE A 514 9.61 12.11 24.01
N CYS A 515 8.95 11.12 24.62
CA CYS A 515 9.41 10.45 25.82
C CYS A 515 9.64 8.98 25.52
N LYS A 516 10.88 8.49 25.71
CA LYS A 516 11.15 7.05 25.70
C LYS A 516 10.82 6.47 27.07
N ILE A 517 10.04 5.40 27.11
CA ILE A 517 9.80 4.60 28.31
C ILE A 517 10.54 3.27 28.14
N ASP A 518 11.41 2.93 29.07
CA ASP A 518 12.10 1.64 29.05
C ASP A 518 11.14 0.48 29.29
N VAL A 519 11.38 -0.67 28.65
CA VAL A 519 10.49 -1.84 28.70
C VAL A 519 11.10 -2.96 29.52
N ASP A 520 10.30 -3.58 30.38
CA ASP A 520 10.72 -4.77 31.11
C ASP A 520 11.09 -5.91 30.12
N PRO A 521 12.31 -6.49 30.20
CA PRO A 521 12.76 -7.55 29.30
C PRO A 521 11.84 -8.77 29.25
N THR A 522 11.14 -9.09 30.34
CA THR A 522 10.19 -10.22 30.42
C THR A 522 8.89 -9.93 29.67
N ILE A 523 8.41 -8.69 29.70
CA ILE A 523 7.25 -8.25 28.90
C ILE A 523 7.60 -8.20 27.43
N TYR A 524 8.78 -7.66 27.11
CA TYR A 524 9.31 -7.63 25.75
C TYR A 524 9.33 -9.04 25.13
N LYS A 525 9.93 -10.02 25.84
CA LYS A 525 9.94 -11.43 25.39
C LYS A 525 8.53 -12.02 25.26
N LYS A 526 7.62 -11.74 26.20
CA LYS A 526 6.23 -12.24 26.15
C LYS A 526 5.40 -11.63 25.02
N LYS A 527 5.70 -10.41 24.59
CA LYS A 527 5.02 -9.77 23.45
C LYS A 527 5.58 -10.22 22.10
N ILE A 528 6.85 -10.62 22.05
CA ILE A 528 7.47 -11.20 20.84
C ILE A 528 7.10 -12.68 20.68
N CYS A 529 7.05 -13.44 21.78
CA CYS A 529 6.77 -14.88 21.71
C CYS A 529 5.28 -15.17 21.94
N LYS A 530 4.63 -15.84 20.97
CA LYS A 530 3.26 -16.35 21.12
C LYS A 530 3.17 -17.25 22.37
N PRO A 531 2.23 -17.02 23.31
CA PRO A 531 2.09 -17.92 24.45
C PRO A 531 1.70 -19.31 23.95
N LYS A 532 2.37 -20.35 24.48
CA LYS A 532 2.01 -21.74 24.24
C LYS A 532 0.55 -21.91 24.65
N LYS A 533 -0.35 -22.23 23.70
CA LYS A 533 -1.75 -22.55 24.02
C LYS A 533 -1.72 -23.70 25.03
N ILE A 534 -2.03 -23.41 26.28
CA ILE A 534 -2.34 -24.45 27.25
C ILE A 534 -3.68 -25.01 26.76
N LYS A 535 -3.69 -26.25 26.28
CA LYS A 535 -4.93 -26.97 26.03
C LYS A 535 -5.63 -27.09 27.39
N SER A 536 -6.67 -26.30 27.59
CA SER A 536 -7.66 -26.53 28.64
C SER A 536 -8.50 -27.74 28.30
#